data_AF-A0AAU2H747-F1
#
_entry.id   AF-A0AAU2H747-F1
#
_cell.length_a   1.000
_cell.length_b   1.000
_cell.length_c   1.000
_cell.angle_alpha   90.00
_cell.angle_beta   90.00
_cell.angle_gamma   90.00
#
_symmetry.space_group_name_H-M   'P 1'
#
loop_
_entity.id
_entity.type
_entity.pdbx_description
1 polymer ?
#
loop_
_entity_poly.entity_id
_entity_poly.type
_entity_poly.pdbx_seq_one_letter_code
_entity_poly.pdbx_strand_id
1 'polypeptide(L)'
;MNSPTASTADPSGTLAAAPAARSTRSGPLRAGRRIRRHLPSSPWLFAAPGLLVVGVFSLYPFVSTVVNSFTDRRTLVPGHYVGLANFRELWHDDMFWTGLRNSTLYVLGVVPALVILPLLLALLVQRHIPGIAFFRAAFYTPVVASIVVVGLIWVWMLDDRGLINSVLEAVGVGKVGFLSDQWLLLCSAMAVTVWKGLGYYMIIYLAALANVPRELHEAAAVDGAGAVRRFFTVTVPALRSTMVLVAALSSVSAFKVFSEVYLMAGPSGGPAGEDTTLVMLVQRVGTGLTGRVGYASAISVVVFVVTVVLMLLVLRADRREDA
;
A
#
# COMPACT_ATOMS: atom_id res chain seq x y z
N MET A 1 35.21 13.20 -54.84
CA MET A 1 35.32 13.33 -56.31
C MET A 1 36.09 12.12 -56.83
N ASN A 2 35.37 11.32 -57.62
CA ASN A 2 35.78 10.36 -58.65
C ASN A 2 36.77 9.20 -58.33
N SER A 3 36.18 8.00 -58.26
CA SER A 3 36.80 6.70 -58.63
C SER A 3 37.15 6.66 -60.12
N PRO A 4 38.04 5.73 -60.58
CA PRO A 4 37.56 4.48 -61.19
C PRO A 4 38.47 3.24 -60.96
N THR A 5 37.92 2.09 -60.57
CA THR A 5 37.77 0.83 -61.34
C THR A 5 38.89 0.44 -62.33
N ALA A 6 39.52 -0.72 -62.10
CA ALA A 6 40.04 -1.59 -63.14
C ALA A 6 39.82 -3.06 -62.74
N SER A 7 39.09 -3.77 -63.61
CA SER A 7 38.77 -5.19 -63.60
C SER A 7 39.52 -5.82 -64.76
N THR A 8 40.24 -6.92 -64.54
CA THR A 8 40.65 -7.86 -65.60
C THR A 8 40.61 -9.29 -65.08
N ALA A 9 40.09 -10.17 -65.93
CA ALA A 9 39.60 -11.51 -65.69
C ALA A 9 40.69 -12.61 -65.73
N ASP A 10 40.47 -13.69 -64.94
CA ASP A 10 40.38 -15.15 -65.24
C ASP A 10 41.24 -15.81 -66.36
N PRO A 11 41.35 -17.16 -66.49
CA PRO A 11 41.18 -18.30 -65.57
C PRO A 11 42.37 -19.30 -65.61
N SER A 12 42.43 -20.25 -64.68
CA SER A 12 42.90 -21.63 -64.98
C SER A 12 42.57 -22.57 -63.83
N GLY A 13 41.64 -23.49 -64.09
CA GLY A 13 41.38 -24.63 -63.22
C GLY A 13 42.49 -25.67 -63.29
N THR A 14 42.76 -26.32 -62.18
CA THR A 14 43.31 -27.68 -62.19
C THR A 14 42.68 -28.46 -61.04
N LEU A 15 41.99 -29.52 -61.42
CA LEU A 15 41.35 -30.51 -60.56
C LEU A 15 42.38 -31.30 -59.74
N ALA A 16 41.95 -31.65 -58.53
CA ALA A 16 42.15 -32.93 -57.83
C ALA A 16 43.59 -33.45 -57.57
N ALA A 17 43.92 -33.58 -56.28
CA ALA A 17 44.14 -34.88 -55.64
C ALA A 17 44.51 -34.70 -54.16
N ALA A 18 43.78 -35.38 -53.27
CA ALA A 18 44.21 -35.61 -51.89
C ALA A 18 45.48 -36.47 -51.87
N PRO A 19 46.32 -36.33 -50.82
CA PRO A 19 46.46 -37.52 -49.99
C PRO A 19 46.58 -37.26 -48.48
N ALA A 20 46.07 -38.25 -47.75
CA ALA A 20 46.60 -38.85 -46.53
C ALA A 20 46.87 -37.93 -45.32
N ALA A 21 45.90 -38.00 -44.39
CA ALA A 21 46.06 -38.14 -42.95
C ALA A 21 47.49 -37.92 -42.40
N ARG A 22 47.72 -36.71 -41.89
CA ARG A 22 48.71 -36.49 -40.83
C ARG A 22 47.97 -36.23 -39.53
N SER A 23 48.05 -37.21 -38.64
CA SER A 23 47.60 -37.13 -37.26
C SER A 23 48.44 -36.09 -36.51
N THR A 24 48.02 -34.84 -36.51
CA THR A 24 48.41 -33.91 -35.45
C THR A 24 47.43 -34.11 -34.32
N ARG A 25 47.92 -34.77 -33.26
CA ARG A 25 47.23 -34.97 -31.99
C ARG A 25 46.67 -33.64 -31.50
N SER A 26 45.38 -33.43 -31.70
CA SER A 26 44.60 -32.43 -30.99
C SER A 26 44.58 -32.83 -29.52
N GLY A 27 45.53 -32.31 -28.74
CA GLY A 27 45.48 -32.36 -27.29
C GLY A 27 44.13 -31.80 -26.84
N PRO A 28 43.46 -32.41 -25.84
CA PRO A 28 42.09 -32.06 -25.51
C PRO A 28 42.02 -30.63 -25.00
N LEU A 29 41.50 -29.73 -25.84
CA LEU A 29 40.86 -28.50 -25.39
C LEU A 29 39.69 -28.89 -24.50
N ARG A 30 39.90 -28.84 -23.18
CA ARG A 30 38.84 -28.67 -22.17
C ARG A 30 39.50 -28.51 -20.80
N ALA A 31 40.07 -27.34 -20.55
CA ALA A 31 40.02 -26.77 -19.21
C ALA A 31 38.55 -26.46 -18.91
N GLY A 32 37.79 -27.50 -18.59
CA GLY A 32 36.43 -27.37 -18.10
C GLY A 32 36.51 -26.58 -16.81
N ARG A 33 36.19 -25.29 -16.89
CA ARG A 33 35.96 -24.45 -15.72
C ARG A 33 34.89 -25.18 -14.91
N ARG A 34 35.29 -25.94 -13.89
CA ARG A 34 34.37 -26.65 -13.01
C ARG A 34 33.49 -25.56 -12.41
N ILE A 35 32.28 -25.42 -12.95
CA ILE A 35 31.23 -24.65 -12.32
C ILE A 35 31.06 -25.34 -10.97
N ARG A 36 31.61 -24.73 -9.91
CA ARG A 36 31.43 -25.20 -8.53
C ARG A 36 29.93 -25.22 -8.34
N ARG A 37 29.32 -26.40 -8.38
CA ARG A 37 27.92 -26.58 -8.02
C ARG A 37 27.84 -26.11 -6.57
N HIS A 38 27.21 -24.96 -6.37
CA HIS A 38 26.95 -24.42 -5.04
C HIS A 38 26.31 -25.54 -4.21
N LEU A 39 26.76 -25.73 -2.96
CA LEU A 39 26.09 -26.66 -2.07
C LEU A 39 24.59 -26.30 -2.03
N PRO A 40 23.67 -27.27 -2.00
CA PRO A 40 22.23 -27.00 -1.95
C PRO A 40 21.80 -26.19 -0.72
N SER A 41 22.66 -26.09 0.31
CA SER A 41 22.50 -25.25 1.50
C SER A 41 22.97 -23.80 1.35
N SER A 42 23.72 -23.47 0.28
CA SER A 42 24.25 -22.11 0.08
C SER A 42 23.17 -21.03 -0.01
N PRO A 43 22.02 -21.23 -0.70
CA PRO A 43 20.94 -20.23 -0.72
C PRO A 43 20.31 -20.03 0.67
N TRP A 44 20.14 -21.10 1.44
CA TRP A 44 19.54 -21.06 2.78
C TRP A 44 20.43 -20.35 3.80
N LEU A 45 21.75 -20.51 3.70
CA LEU A 45 22.71 -19.78 4.53
C LEU A 45 22.68 -18.26 4.27
N PHE A 46 22.48 -17.83 3.01
CA PHE A 46 22.29 -16.42 2.69
C PHE A 46 20.92 -15.87 3.11
N ALA A 47 19.87 -16.70 3.08
CA ALA A 47 18.54 -16.33 3.55
C ALA A 47 18.41 -16.35 5.08
N ALA A 48 19.25 -17.12 5.78
CA ALA A 48 19.11 -17.37 7.22
C ALA A 48 19.09 -16.10 8.09
N PRO A 49 19.95 -15.08 7.89
CA PRO A 49 19.87 -13.85 8.68
C PRO A 49 18.53 -13.12 8.49
N GLY A 50 18.02 -13.07 7.26
CA GLY A 50 16.72 -12.45 6.97
C GLY A 50 15.56 -13.22 7.57
N LEU A 51 15.56 -14.55 7.44
CA LEU A 51 14.54 -15.42 8.05
C LEU A 51 14.57 -15.36 9.58
N LEU A 52 15.76 -15.24 10.19
CA LEU A 52 15.90 -15.07 11.63
C LEU A 52 15.28 -13.75 12.08
N VAL A 53 15.56 -12.64 11.40
CA VAL A 53 14.95 -11.34 11.71
C VAL A 53 13.42 -11.41 11.60
N VAL A 54 12.89 -11.98 10.51
CA VAL A 54 11.44 -12.17 10.34
C VAL A 54 10.87 -13.07 11.42
N GLY A 55 11.55 -14.17 11.75
CA GLY A 55 11.12 -15.12 12.79
C GLY A 55 11.04 -14.47 14.17
N VAL A 56 12.08 -13.75 14.58
CA VAL A 56 12.19 -13.17 15.93
C VAL A 56 11.37 -11.90 16.08
N PHE A 57 11.33 -11.02 15.08
CA PHE A 57 10.71 -9.69 15.20
C PHE A 57 9.32 -9.59 14.57
N SER A 58 8.88 -10.56 13.77
CA SER A 58 7.53 -10.57 13.19
C SER A 58 6.73 -11.79 13.60
N LEU A 59 7.26 -13.00 13.39
CA LEU A 59 6.51 -14.23 13.63
C LEU A 59 6.34 -14.52 15.13
N TYR A 60 7.39 -14.36 15.92
CA TYR A 60 7.32 -14.60 17.37
C TYR A 60 6.33 -13.64 18.08
N PRO A 61 6.36 -12.31 17.88
CA PRO A 61 5.36 -11.41 18.46
C PRO A 61 3.95 -11.73 17.98
N PHE A 62 3.77 -12.08 16.70
CA PHE A 62 2.47 -12.48 16.16
C PHE A 62 1.90 -13.71 16.88
N VAL A 63 2.69 -14.79 16.96
CA VAL A 63 2.28 -16.01 17.66
C VAL A 63 2.03 -15.72 19.15
N SER A 64 2.87 -14.92 19.78
CA SER A 64 2.68 -14.47 21.16
C SER A 64 1.36 -13.72 21.35
N THR A 65 1.00 -12.79 20.45
CA THR A 65 -0.31 -12.12 20.46
C THR A 65 -1.45 -13.12 20.33
N VAL A 66 -1.36 -14.08 19.40
CA VAL A 66 -2.40 -15.12 19.26
C VAL A 66 -2.53 -15.94 20.54
N VAL A 67 -1.43 -16.40 21.14
CA VAL A 67 -1.45 -17.16 22.40
C VAL A 67 -2.02 -16.32 23.55
N ASN A 68 -1.55 -15.08 23.70
CA ASN A 68 -2.00 -14.17 24.75
C ASN A 68 -3.50 -13.86 24.65
N SER A 69 -4.09 -13.89 23.44
CA SER A 69 -5.54 -13.69 23.27
C SER A 69 -6.41 -14.70 24.01
N PHE A 70 -5.88 -15.88 24.35
CA PHE A 70 -6.55 -16.91 25.14
C PHE A 70 -6.15 -16.90 26.62
N THR A 71 -5.47 -15.84 27.08
CA THR A 71 -4.98 -15.71 28.47
C THR A 71 -5.49 -14.42 29.11
N ASP A 72 -5.51 -14.35 30.45
CA ASP A 72 -5.83 -13.12 31.20
C ASP A 72 -4.58 -12.27 31.51
N ARG A 73 -3.57 -12.36 30.65
CA ARG A 73 -2.27 -11.69 30.83
C ARG A 73 -2.42 -10.17 31.00
N ARG A 74 -1.75 -9.62 32.01
CA ARG A 74 -1.58 -8.17 32.19
C ARG A 74 -0.13 -7.76 31.96
N THR A 75 0.14 -6.47 31.84
CA THR A 75 1.50 -5.95 31.56
C THR A 75 2.54 -6.45 32.57
N LEU A 76 2.22 -6.43 33.86
CA LEU A 76 3.14 -6.78 34.95
C LEU A 76 2.86 -8.14 35.59
N VAL A 77 1.74 -8.79 35.23
CA VAL A 77 1.30 -10.03 35.87
C VAL A 77 1.21 -11.13 34.81
N PRO A 78 1.93 -12.26 34.98
CA PRO A 78 1.76 -13.42 34.12
C PRO A 78 0.29 -13.85 34.09
N GLY A 79 -0.24 -14.10 32.90
CA GLY A 79 -1.60 -14.59 32.73
C GLY A 79 -1.69 -16.11 32.79
N HIS A 80 -2.84 -16.61 33.20
CA HIS A 80 -3.28 -17.98 33.06
C HIS A 80 -4.14 -18.16 31.79
N TYR A 81 -4.26 -19.40 31.33
CA TYR A 81 -5.12 -19.72 30.19
C TYR A 81 -6.60 -19.65 30.59
N VAL A 82 -7.37 -18.83 29.89
CA VAL A 82 -8.81 -18.58 30.15
C VAL A 82 -9.69 -18.97 28.97
N GLY A 83 -9.13 -19.64 27.96
CA GLY A 83 -9.86 -20.08 26.78
C GLY A 83 -10.44 -18.89 25.99
N LEU A 84 -11.74 -18.94 25.71
CA LEU A 84 -12.44 -17.92 24.89
C LEU A 84 -13.03 -16.75 25.71
N ALA A 85 -12.67 -16.59 26.98
CA ALA A 85 -13.24 -15.57 27.85
C ALA A 85 -13.07 -14.14 27.28
N ASN A 86 -11.88 -13.80 26.77
CA ASN A 86 -11.63 -12.48 26.16
C ASN A 86 -12.52 -12.22 24.93
N PHE A 87 -12.77 -13.24 24.11
CA PHE A 87 -13.64 -13.10 22.93
C PHE A 87 -15.12 -12.96 23.32
N ARG A 88 -15.55 -13.59 24.42
CA ARG A 88 -16.90 -13.40 24.97
C ARG A 88 -17.08 -12.01 25.55
N GLU A 89 -16.08 -11.50 26.27
CA GLU A 89 -16.08 -10.13 26.79
C GLU A 89 -16.16 -9.12 25.64
N LEU A 90 -15.36 -9.32 24.59
CA LEU A 90 -15.31 -8.47 23.40
C LEU A 90 -16.68 -8.32 22.72
N TRP A 91 -17.50 -9.36 22.71
CA TRP A 91 -18.85 -9.31 22.15
C TRP A 91 -19.82 -8.41 22.93
N HIS A 92 -19.57 -8.21 24.22
CA HIS A 92 -20.39 -7.39 25.13
C HIS A 92 -19.73 -6.03 25.45
N ASP A 93 -18.62 -5.69 24.81
CA ASP A 93 -17.92 -4.42 25.00
C ASP A 93 -18.44 -3.40 23.98
N ASP A 94 -19.16 -2.39 24.46
CA ASP A 94 -19.69 -1.31 23.62
C ASP A 94 -18.56 -0.54 22.89
N MET A 95 -17.41 -0.37 23.54
CA MET A 95 -16.26 0.30 22.93
C MET A 95 -15.66 -0.51 21.78
N PHE A 96 -15.74 -1.85 21.83
CA PHE A 96 -15.35 -2.69 20.71
C PHE A 96 -16.25 -2.44 19.50
N TRP A 97 -17.57 -2.38 19.70
CA TRP A 97 -18.52 -2.11 18.61
C TRP A 97 -18.38 -0.69 18.05
N THR A 98 -18.15 0.31 18.91
CA THR A 98 -17.81 1.68 18.49
C THR A 98 -16.53 1.69 17.65
N GLY A 99 -15.47 1.02 18.12
CA GLY A 99 -14.23 0.84 17.39
C GLY A 99 -14.41 0.19 16.02
N LEU A 100 -15.17 -0.90 15.97
CA LEU A 100 -15.44 -1.65 14.74
C LEU A 100 -16.27 -0.82 13.75
N ARG A 101 -17.31 -0.13 14.24
CA ARG A 101 -18.12 0.80 13.44
C ARG A 101 -17.23 1.87 12.82
N ASN A 102 -16.43 2.55 13.62
CA ASN A 102 -15.60 3.67 13.16
C ASN A 102 -14.52 3.20 12.18
N SER A 103 -13.82 2.09 12.46
CA SER A 103 -12.86 1.48 11.52
C SER A 103 -13.53 1.08 10.20
N THR A 104 -14.76 0.56 10.25
CA THR A 104 -15.51 0.19 9.03
C THR A 104 -15.93 1.42 8.24
N LEU A 105 -16.47 2.45 8.90
CA LEU A 105 -16.80 3.74 8.27
C LEU A 105 -15.55 4.38 7.64
N TYR A 106 -14.41 4.27 8.30
CA TYR A 106 -13.12 4.73 7.77
C TYR A 106 -12.78 4.03 6.46
N VAL A 107 -12.89 2.70 6.40
CA VAL A 107 -12.67 1.94 5.15
C VAL A 107 -13.65 2.38 4.08
N LEU A 108 -14.95 2.48 4.40
CA LEU A 108 -15.99 2.82 3.42
C LEU A 108 -15.86 4.25 2.88
N GLY A 109 -15.36 5.21 3.67
CA GLY A 109 -15.12 6.58 3.22
C GLY A 109 -13.79 6.75 2.49
N VAL A 110 -12.71 6.23 3.07
CA VAL A 110 -11.34 6.51 2.61
C VAL A 110 -10.94 5.66 1.41
N VAL A 111 -11.35 4.40 1.34
CA VAL A 111 -10.92 3.51 0.24
C VAL A 111 -11.46 3.97 -1.11
N PRO A 112 -12.77 4.26 -1.29
CA PRO A 112 -13.25 4.75 -2.58
C PRO A 112 -12.58 6.06 -2.99
N ALA A 113 -12.37 6.98 -2.04
CA ALA A 113 -11.68 8.23 -2.30
C ALA A 113 -10.23 8.00 -2.76
N LEU A 114 -9.50 7.08 -2.13
CA LEU A 114 -8.12 6.72 -2.50
C LEU A 114 -8.01 5.86 -3.77
N VAL A 115 -9.08 5.19 -4.20
CA VAL A 115 -9.11 4.50 -5.49
C VAL A 115 -9.36 5.51 -6.62
N ILE A 116 -10.30 6.44 -6.41
CA ILE A 116 -10.80 7.34 -7.46
C ILE A 116 -9.92 8.59 -7.61
N LEU A 117 -9.69 9.34 -6.52
CA LEU A 117 -9.02 10.64 -6.59
C LEU A 117 -7.58 10.56 -7.12
N PRO A 118 -6.74 9.58 -6.71
CA PRO A 118 -5.39 9.48 -7.22
C PRO A 118 -5.33 9.08 -8.70
N LEU A 119 -6.32 8.34 -9.20
CA LEU A 119 -6.47 8.04 -10.62
C LEU A 119 -6.77 9.31 -11.42
N LEU A 120 -7.71 10.13 -10.94
CA LEU A 120 -8.03 11.42 -11.57
C LEU A 120 -6.82 12.36 -11.59
N LEU A 121 -6.08 12.42 -10.47
CA LEU A 121 -4.84 13.19 -10.40
C LEU A 121 -3.77 12.65 -11.35
N ALA A 122 -3.60 11.33 -11.42
CA ALA A 122 -2.65 10.70 -12.34
C ALA A 122 -2.96 11.08 -13.80
N LEU A 123 -4.24 11.08 -14.20
CA LEU A 123 -4.66 11.49 -15.55
C LEU A 123 -4.44 12.98 -15.82
N LEU A 124 -4.66 13.84 -14.82
CA LEU A 124 -4.38 15.27 -14.93
C LEU A 124 -2.89 15.53 -15.14
N VAL A 125 -2.06 14.78 -14.41
CA VAL A 125 -0.60 14.94 -14.34
C VAL A 125 0.13 14.13 -15.43
N GLN A 126 -0.57 13.27 -16.18
CA GLN A 126 0.00 12.54 -17.31
C GLN A 126 0.16 13.41 -18.57
N ARG A 127 -0.61 14.49 -18.70
CA ARG A 127 -0.58 15.36 -19.88
C ARG A 127 0.77 16.07 -20.00
N HIS A 128 1.30 16.28 -21.19
CA HIS A 128 2.58 17.00 -21.36
C HIS A 128 2.37 18.51 -21.20
N ILE A 129 2.14 18.98 -19.97
CA ILE A 129 1.93 20.39 -19.63
C ILE A 129 3.26 20.96 -19.09
N PRO A 130 3.69 22.17 -19.48
CA PRO A 130 4.83 22.84 -18.85
C PRO A 130 4.60 23.00 -17.34
N GLY A 131 5.62 22.68 -16.53
CA GLY A 131 5.54 22.76 -15.06
C GLY A 131 5.01 21.51 -14.35
N ILE A 132 4.75 20.42 -15.07
CA ILE A 132 4.15 19.21 -14.47
C ILE A 132 5.03 18.50 -13.43
N ALA A 133 6.35 18.66 -13.54
CA ALA A 133 7.28 18.16 -12.54
C ALA A 133 7.05 18.82 -11.16
N PHE A 134 6.69 20.11 -11.15
CA PHE A 134 6.34 20.82 -9.93
C PHE A 134 5.04 20.26 -9.32
N PHE A 135 4.00 20.03 -10.12
CA PHE A 135 2.75 19.43 -9.63
C PHE A 135 2.96 18.02 -9.08
N ARG A 136 3.74 17.17 -9.79
CA ARG A 136 4.12 15.84 -9.30
C ARG A 136 4.84 15.91 -7.96
N ALA A 137 5.80 16.83 -7.83
CA ALA A 137 6.52 17.03 -6.58
C ALA A 137 5.58 17.51 -5.47
N ALA A 138 4.77 18.54 -5.72
CA ALA A 138 3.84 19.12 -4.75
C ALA A 138 2.84 18.11 -4.19
N PHE A 139 2.24 17.26 -5.04
CA PHE A 139 1.32 16.21 -4.58
C PHE A 139 2.03 15.05 -3.87
N TYR A 140 3.32 14.82 -4.14
CA TYR A 140 4.10 13.77 -3.49
C TYR A 140 4.76 14.23 -2.18
N THR A 141 5.02 15.52 -2.00
CA THR A 141 5.63 16.10 -0.79
C THR A 141 4.99 15.59 0.52
N PRO A 142 3.65 15.50 0.67
CA PRO A 142 3.02 15.03 1.91
C PRO A 142 3.36 13.57 2.29
N VAL A 143 3.70 12.75 1.29
CA VAL A 143 4.01 11.33 1.47
C VAL A 143 5.34 11.17 2.21
N VAL A 144 6.29 12.08 1.95
CA VAL A 144 7.64 12.05 2.54
C VAL A 144 7.63 12.52 4.00
N ALA A 145 6.68 13.39 4.38
CA ALA A 145 6.56 13.88 5.73
C ALA A 145 6.10 12.79 6.71
N SER A 146 6.62 12.81 7.95
CA SER A 146 6.14 11.91 9.01
C SER A 146 4.64 12.11 9.28
N ILE A 147 3.91 11.02 9.46
CA ILE A 147 2.47 11.10 9.78
C ILE A 147 2.23 11.86 11.08
N VAL A 148 3.16 11.78 12.04
CA VAL A 148 3.04 12.48 13.32
C VAL A 148 3.10 13.99 13.12
N VAL A 149 4.08 14.46 12.34
CA VAL A 149 4.23 15.89 12.03
C VAL A 149 3.02 16.41 11.27
N VAL A 150 2.56 15.66 10.27
CA VAL A 150 1.36 16.01 9.51
C VAL A 150 0.13 16.09 10.42
N GLY A 151 -0.05 15.10 11.31
CA GLY A 151 -1.16 15.08 12.25
C GLY A 151 -1.16 16.29 13.19
N LEU A 152 -0.01 16.65 13.76
CA LEU A 152 0.11 17.82 14.63
C LEU A 152 -0.22 19.13 13.91
N ILE A 153 0.26 19.30 12.67
CA ILE A 153 -0.07 20.50 11.85
C ILE A 153 -1.59 20.58 11.65
N TRP A 154 -2.23 19.46 11.30
CA TRP A 154 -3.68 19.45 11.09
C TRP A 154 -4.47 19.69 12.39
N VAL A 155 -4.00 19.21 13.54
CA VAL A 155 -4.57 19.56 14.85
C VAL A 155 -4.54 21.08 15.06
N TRP A 156 -3.40 21.72 14.83
CA TRP A 156 -3.30 23.19 14.97
C TRP A 156 -4.13 23.95 13.93
N MET A 157 -4.27 23.42 12.71
CA MET A 157 -5.09 24.04 11.67
C MET A 157 -6.59 23.94 11.97
N LEU A 158 -7.03 22.81 12.55
CA LEU A 158 -8.43 22.48 12.84
C LEU A 158 -8.89 22.90 14.24
N ASP A 159 -7.98 23.38 15.09
CA ASP A 159 -8.29 23.98 16.39
C ASP A 159 -9.33 25.11 16.23
N ASP A 160 -10.10 25.39 17.28
CA ASP A 160 -11.04 26.51 17.36
C ASP A 160 -10.35 27.87 17.11
N ARG A 161 -9.05 27.98 17.42
CA ARG A 161 -8.21 29.15 17.11
C ARG A 161 -7.30 28.94 15.89
N GLY A 162 -7.53 27.86 15.15
CA GLY A 162 -6.73 27.47 14.00
C GLY A 162 -7.01 28.31 12.76
N LEU A 163 -6.15 28.12 11.76
CA LEU A 163 -6.24 28.82 10.48
C LEU A 163 -7.58 28.56 9.78
N ILE A 164 -8.11 27.34 9.83
CA ILE A 164 -9.33 26.96 9.12
C ILE A 164 -10.53 27.71 9.70
N ASN A 165 -10.68 27.71 11.02
CA ASN A 165 -11.75 28.46 11.70
C ASN A 165 -11.62 29.98 11.49
N SER A 166 -10.39 30.52 11.47
CA SER A 166 -10.15 31.93 11.16
C SER A 166 -10.65 32.32 9.75
N VAL A 167 -10.46 31.45 8.76
CA VAL A 167 -10.96 31.66 7.39
C VAL A 167 -12.48 31.51 7.33
N LEU A 168 -13.06 30.51 8.00
CA LEU A 168 -14.51 30.30 8.05
C LEU A 168 -15.25 31.48 8.70
N GLU A 169 -14.68 32.05 9.75
CA GLU A 169 -15.18 33.29 10.37
C GLU A 169 -15.12 34.47 9.41
N ALA A 170 -14.00 34.64 8.69
CA ALA A 170 -13.83 35.73 7.73
C ALA A 170 -14.84 35.66 6.56
N VAL A 171 -15.29 34.46 6.17
CA VAL A 171 -16.29 34.23 5.12
C VAL A 171 -17.73 34.20 5.68
N GLY A 172 -17.90 34.35 7.00
CA GLY A 172 -19.22 34.47 7.65
C GLY A 172 -19.90 33.14 8.00
N VAL A 173 -19.19 32.01 7.94
CA VAL A 173 -19.70 30.68 8.34
C VAL A 173 -19.69 30.51 9.86
N GLY A 174 -18.78 31.20 10.56
CA GLY A 174 -18.58 31.08 12.00
C GLY A 174 -17.61 29.95 12.39
N LYS A 175 -17.50 29.68 13.68
CA LYS A 175 -16.60 28.65 14.24
C LYS A 175 -17.21 27.26 14.15
N VAL A 176 -16.40 26.30 13.69
CA VAL A 176 -16.75 24.89 13.61
C VAL A 176 -15.81 24.09 14.51
N GLY A 177 -16.38 23.35 15.46
CA GLY A 177 -15.62 22.51 16.39
C GLY A 177 -15.18 21.19 15.75
N PHE A 178 -14.26 21.24 14.78
CA PHE A 178 -13.79 20.07 14.04
C PHE A 178 -13.26 18.95 14.94
N LEU A 179 -12.62 19.30 16.04
CA LEU A 179 -12.04 18.35 17.01
C LEU A 179 -12.96 18.09 18.22
N SER A 180 -14.03 18.89 18.35
CA SER A 180 -14.97 18.86 19.48
C SER A 180 -16.24 18.05 19.17
N ASP A 181 -16.47 17.70 17.91
CA ASP A 181 -17.55 16.80 17.47
C ASP A 181 -16.95 15.49 16.94
N GLN A 182 -17.52 14.35 17.37
CA GLN A 182 -16.99 13.03 17.04
C GLN A 182 -16.97 12.74 15.52
N TRP A 183 -18.00 13.21 14.79
CA TRP A 183 -18.15 12.90 13.38
C TRP A 183 -17.28 13.81 12.54
N LEU A 184 -17.21 15.10 12.88
CA LEU A 184 -16.31 16.04 12.25
C LEU A 184 -14.85 15.65 12.48
N LEU A 185 -14.50 15.12 13.66
CA LEU A 185 -13.15 14.64 13.93
C LEU A 185 -12.79 13.46 13.04
N LEU A 186 -13.67 12.45 12.97
CA LEU A 186 -13.48 11.30 12.08
C LEU A 186 -13.40 11.73 10.60
N CYS A 187 -14.26 12.65 10.16
CA CYS A 187 -14.25 13.17 8.79
C CYS A 187 -12.96 13.94 8.48
N SER A 188 -12.48 14.76 9.42
CA SER A 188 -11.20 15.46 9.33
C SER A 188 -10.03 14.47 9.24
N ALA A 189 -10.01 13.44 10.08
CA ALA A 189 -8.99 12.39 10.01
C ALA A 189 -9.02 11.67 8.65
N MET A 190 -10.20 11.28 8.17
CA MET A 190 -10.36 10.68 6.83
C MET A 190 -9.86 11.60 5.72
N ALA A 191 -10.18 12.89 5.77
CA ALA A 191 -9.72 13.88 4.79
C ALA A 191 -8.18 13.98 4.77
N VAL A 192 -7.54 13.99 5.95
CA VAL A 192 -6.08 14.02 6.07
C VAL A 192 -5.44 12.74 5.55
N THR A 193 -6.00 11.56 5.87
CA THR A 193 -5.51 10.29 5.31
C THR A 193 -5.67 10.24 3.80
N VAL A 194 -6.81 10.68 3.25
CA VAL A 194 -7.01 10.76 1.80
C VAL A 194 -5.95 11.67 1.19
N TRP A 195 -5.83 12.90 1.67
CA TRP A 195 -4.87 13.90 1.19
C TRP A 195 -3.43 13.37 1.18
N LYS A 196 -2.98 12.75 2.28
CA LYS A 196 -1.63 12.19 2.38
C LYS A 196 -1.44 10.99 1.45
N GLY A 197 -2.48 10.16 1.27
CA GLY A 197 -2.44 9.00 0.40
C GLY A 197 -2.46 9.34 -1.09
N LEU A 198 -2.99 10.52 -1.47
CA LEU A 198 -3.14 10.91 -2.89
C LEU A 198 -1.85 10.74 -3.68
N GLY A 199 -0.74 11.29 -3.18
CA GLY A 199 0.54 11.25 -3.87
C GLY A 199 1.08 9.83 -4.06
N TYR A 200 0.92 8.97 -3.05
CA TYR A 200 1.43 7.59 -3.07
C TYR A 200 0.70 6.74 -4.13
N TYR A 201 -0.63 6.71 -4.08
CA TYR A 201 -1.43 5.92 -5.03
C TYR A 201 -1.44 6.52 -6.44
N MET A 202 -1.27 7.83 -6.58
CA MET A 202 -1.13 8.49 -7.88
C MET A 202 0.10 7.96 -8.64
N ILE A 203 1.24 7.75 -7.96
CA ILE A 203 2.44 7.20 -8.61
C ILE A 203 2.22 5.77 -9.10
N ILE A 204 1.50 4.95 -8.31
CA ILE A 204 1.13 3.59 -8.72
C ILE A 204 0.28 3.64 -10.00
N TYR A 205 -0.72 4.52 -10.06
CA TYR A 205 -1.52 4.72 -11.27
C TYR A 205 -0.71 5.27 -12.45
N LEU A 206 0.21 6.20 -12.24
CA LEU A 206 1.07 6.72 -13.31
C LEU A 206 1.94 5.61 -13.93
N ALA A 207 2.49 4.71 -13.10
CA ALA A 207 3.25 3.56 -13.58
C ALA A 207 2.38 2.59 -14.38
N ALA A 208 1.15 2.33 -13.93
CA ALA A 208 0.21 1.48 -14.66
C ALA A 208 -0.27 2.11 -15.98
N LEU A 209 -0.60 3.41 -15.95
CA LEU A 209 -0.99 4.19 -17.12
C LEU A 209 0.09 4.23 -18.21
N ALA A 210 1.37 4.14 -17.83
CA ALA A 210 2.48 4.07 -18.78
C ALA A 210 2.48 2.77 -19.62
N ASN A 211 1.83 1.71 -19.13
CA ASN A 211 1.72 0.43 -19.82
C ASN A 211 0.48 0.33 -20.72
N VAL A 212 -0.42 1.31 -20.70
CA VAL A 212 -1.65 1.29 -21.52
C VAL A 212 -1.31 1.69 -22.97
N PRO A 213 -1.54 0.84 -23.97
CA PRO A 213 -1.23 1.16 -25.37
C PRO A 213 -2.00 2.40 -25.85
N ARG A 214 -1.30 3.33 -26.50
CA ARG A 214 -1.91 4.55 -27.07
C ARG A 214 -2.92 4.24 -28.18
N GLU A 215 -2.71 3.15 -28.90
CA GLU A 215 -3.56 2.71 -30.02
C GLU A 215 -5.03 2.50 -29.60
N LEU A 216 -5.29 1.97 -28.40
CA LEU A 216 -6.65 1.79 -27.87
C LEU A 216 -7.38 3.13 -27.71
N HIS A 217 -6.62 4.15 -27.33
CA HIS A 217 -7.11 5.50 -27.12
C HIS A 217 -7.34 6.25 -28.43
N GLU A 218 -6.52 5.99 -29.45
CA GLU A 218 -6.67 6.54 -30.80
C GLU A 218 -7.82 5.89 -31.56
N ALA A 219 -7.93 4.56 -31.51
CA ALA A 219 -9.05 3.82 -32.11
C ALA A 219 -10.40 4.31 -31.57
N ALA A 220 -10.54 4.40 -30.25
CA ALA A 220 -11.75 4.92 -29.64
C ALA A 220 -12.05 6.38 -30.05
N ALA A 221 -11.02 7.20 -30.29
CA ALA A 221 -11.22 8.58 -30.76
C ALA A 221 -11.73 8.64 -32.21
N VAL A 222 -11.25 7.74 -33.08
CA VAL A 222 -11.75 7.58 -34.46
C VAL A 222 -13.23 7.14 -34.45
N ASP A 223 -13.63 6.30 -33.50
CA ASP A 223 -15.03 5.88 -33.28
C ASP A 223 -15.92 6.97 -32.63
N GLY A 224 -15.43 8.21 -32.51
CA GLY A 224 -16.17 9.34 -31.95
C GLY A 224 -16.31 9.31 -30.42
N ALA A 225 -15.52 8.50 -29.70
CA ALA A 225 -15.54 8.50 -28.24
C ALA A 225 -14.83 9.74 -27.67
N GLY A 226 -15.61 10.62 -27.03
CA GLY A 226 -15.07 11.75 -26.27
C GLY A 226 -14.26 11.33 -25.03
N ALA A 227 -13.64 12.30 -24.36
CA ALA A 227 -12.74 12.05 -23.22
C ALA A 227 -13.39 11.25 -22.07
N VAL A 228 -14.65 11.56 -21.74
CA VAL A 228 -15.39 10.86 -20.68
C VAL A 228 -15.68 9.41 -21.07
N ARG A 229 -16.13 9.17 -22.31
CA ARG A 229 -16.39 7.81 -22.80
C ARG A 229 -15.11 6.98 -22.79
N ARG A 230 -14.00 7.53 -23.31
CA ARG A 230 -12.68 6.88 -23.30
C ARG A 230 -12.18 6.57 -21.90
N PHE A 231 -12.44 7.42 -20.91
CA PHE A 231 -12.10 7.15 -19.52
C PHE A 231 -12.79 5.88 -19.00
N PHE A 232 -14.11 5.77 -19.17
CA PHE A 232 -14.86 4.62 -18.68
C PHE A 232 -14.70 3.35 -19.54
N THR A 233 -14.44 3.46 -20.85
CA THR A 233 -14.37 2.30 -21.74
C THR A 233 -12.97 1.80 -22.03
N VAL A 234 -11.93 2.64 -21.85
CA VAL A 234 -10.53 2.24 -22.12
C VAL A 234 -9.70 2.32 -20.84
N THR A 235 -9.67 3.48 -20.18
CA THR A 235 -8.78 3.71 -19.04
C THR A 235 -9.15 2.87 -17.82
N VAL A 236 -10.41 2.93 -17.36
CA VAL A 236 -10.87 2.21 -16.18
C VAL A 236 -10.71 0.69 -16.34
N PRO A 237 -11.12 0.06 -17.47
CA PRO A 237 -10.90 -1.37 -17.68
C PRO A 237 -9.41 -1.74 -17.73
N ALA A 238 -8.58 -0.95 -18.42
CA ALA A 238 -7.14 -1.22 -18.53
C ALA A 238 -6.42 -1.12 -17.17
N LEU A 239 -6.93 -0.31 -16.24
CA LEU A 239 -6.35 -0.11 -14.91
C LEU A 239 -7.00 -0.96 -13.82
N ARG A 240 -7.98 -1.82 -14.15
CA ARG A 240 -8.77 -2.58 -13.17
C ARG A 240 -7.92 -3.30 -12.12
N SER A 241 -6.92 -4.08 -12.56
CA SER A 241 -6.02 -4.80 -11.65
C SER A 241 -5.22 -3.85 -10.75
N THR A 242 -4.84 -2.66 -11.26
CA THR A 242 -4.20 -1.63 -10.46
C THR A 242 -5.17 -0.99 -9.46
N MET A 243 -6.43 -0.76 -9.85
CA MET A 243 -7.47 -0.26 -8.95
C MET A 243 -7.74 -1.23 -7.81
N VAL A 244 -7.77 -2.55 -8.09
CA VAL A 244 -7.87 -3.60 -7.06
C VAL A 244 -6.67 -3.57 -6.13
N LEU A 245 -5.45 -3.48 -6.67
CA LEU A 245 -4.23 -3.38 -5.86
C LEU A 245 -4.29 -2.16 -4.92
N VAL A 246 -4.65 -0.99 -5.46
CA VAL A 246 -4.83 0.25 -4.68
C VAL A 246 -5.93 0.07 -3.63
N ALA A 247 -7.06 -0.54 -3.98
CA ALA A 247 -8.15 -0.82 -3.05
C ALA A 247 -7.70 -1.77 -1.93
N ALA A 248 -6.91 -2.79 -2.23
CA ALA A 248 -6.41 -3.76 -1.24
C ALA A 248 -5.44 -3.08 -0.27
N LEU A 249 -4.45 -2.35 -0.79
CA LEU A 249 -3.46 -1.64 0.01
C LEU A 249 -4.10 -0.55 0.89
N SER A 250 -5.03 0.23 0.32
CA SER A 250 -5.74 1.28 1.04
C SER A 250 -6.73 0.70 2.06
N SER A 251 -7.38 -0.43 1.80
CA SER A 251 -8.29 -1.08 2.77
C SER A 251 -7.56 -1.54 4.02
N VAL A 252 -6.40 -2.20 3.85
CA VAL A 252 -5.57 -2.64 4.97
C VAL A 252 -5.08 -1.42 5.79
N SER A 253 -4.67 -0.35 5.09
CA SER A 253 -4.18 0.86 5.73
C SER A 253 -5.28 1.62 6.49
N ALA A 254 -6.45 1.77 5.86
CA ALA A 254 -7.62 2.47 6.41
C ALA A 254 -8.21 1.73 7.62
N PHE A 255 -8.32 0.40 7.56
CA PHE A 255 -8.85 -0.37 8.68
C PHE A 255 -7.92 -0.32 9.90
N LYS A 256 -6.60 -0.26 9.65
CA LYS A 256 -5.57 -0.16 10.68
C LYS A 256 -5.21 1.28 11.07
N VAL A 257 -6.05 2.26 10.72
CA VAL A 257 -5.78 3.67 11.03
C VAL A 257 -5.63 3.87 12.54
N PHE A 258 -4.60 4.63 12.90
CA PHE A 258 -4.27 4.91 14.29
C PHE A 258 -3.72 6.32 14.45
N SER A 259 -2.63 6.65 13.77
CA SER A 259 -1.86 7.87 14.03
C SER A 259 -2.69 9.15 13.83
N GLU A 260 -3.45 9.24 12.74
CA GLU A 260 -4.29 10.41 12.42
C GLU A 260 -5.35 10.64 13.48
N VAL A 261 -6.13 9.59 13.78
CA VAL A 261 -7.21 9.66 14.76
C VAL A 261 -6.66 9.90 16.15
N TYR A 262 -5.63 9.17 16.58
CA TYR A 262 -5.02 9.31 17.91
C TYR A 262 -4.45 10.71 18.16
N LEU A 263 -3.84 11.33 17.15
CA LEU A 263 -3.28 12.69 17.30
C LEU A 263 -4.38 13.75 17.38
N MET A 264 -5.49 13.56 16.69
CA MET A 264 -6.63 14.50 16.72
C MET A 264 -7.52 14.31 17.95
N ALA A 265 -7.80 13.07 18.31
CA ALA A 265 -8.68 12.66 19.39
C ALA A 265 -7.99 12.64 20.76
N GLY A 266 -6.67 12.47 20.77
CA GLY A 266 -5.89 12.23 21.98
C GLY A 266 -6.02 10.80 22.53
N PRO A 267 -5.38 10.52 23.68
CA PRO A 267 -5.24 9.15 24.21
C PRO A 267 -6.54 8.48 24.64
N SER A 268 -7.56 9.25 24.99
CA SER A 268 -8.87 8.76 25.45
C SER A 268 -9.88 8.54 24.33
N GLY A 269 -9.59 9.01 23.12
CA GLY A 269 -10.63 9.35 22.16
C GLY A 269 -11.19 10.75 22.46
N GLY A 270 -11.78 11.37 21.45
CA GLY A 270 -12.42 12.67 21.46
C GLY A 270 -13.71 12.67 22.31
N PRO A 271 -14.77 13.38 21.91
CA PRO A 271 -15.98 13.50 22.74
C PRO A 271 -16.52 12.14 23.19
N ALA A 272 -16.46 11.87 24.50
CA ALA A 272 -16.81 10.60 25.15
C ALA A 272 -16.05 9.34 24.65
N GLY A 273 -15.03 9.49 23.80
CA GLY A 273 -14.29 8.38 23.18
C GLY A 273 -15.01 7.72 21.99
N GLU A 274 -16.10 8.31 21.49
CA GLU A 274 -16.96 7.75 20.44
C GLU A 274 -16.33 7.71 19.04
N ASP A 275 -15.19 8.35 18.86
CA ASP A 275 -14.35 8.38 17.65
C ASP A 275 -13.20 7.35 17.69
N THR A 276 -13.10 6.57 18.78
CA THR A 276 -12.07 5.53 18.94
C THR A 276 -12.17 4.51 17.80
N THR A 277 -11.03 4.15 17.19
CA THR A 277 -10.93 3.04 16.21
C THR A 277 -10.43 1.76 16.88
N LEU A 278 -10.56 0.60 16.22
CA LEU A 278 -10.13 -0.68 16.81
C LEU A 278 -8.65 -0.69 17.22
N VAL A 279 -7.75 -0.16 16.38
CA VAL A 279 -6.32 -0.12 16.71
C VAL A 279 -6.04 0.82 17.88
N MET A 280 -6.78 1.92 17.97
CA MET A 280 -6.71 2.83 19.10
C MET A 280 -7.23 2.18 20.39
N LEU A 281 -8.30 1.39 20.32
CA LEU A 281 -8.79 0.59 21.45
C LEU A 281 -7.76 -0.44 21.92
N VAL A 282 -7.08 -1.12 21.00
CA VAL A 282 -5.96 -2.04 21.33
C VAL A 282 -4.88 -1.30 22.12
N GLN A 283 -4.48 -0.11 21.67
CA GLN A 283 -3.48 0.69 22.36
C GLN A 283 -3.98 1.14 23.74
N ARG A 284 -5.21 1.65 23.83
CA ARG A 284 -5.81 2.15 25.07
C ARG A 284 -5.91 1.08 26.15
N VAL A 285 -6.30 -0.15 25.79
CA VAL A 285 -6.51 -1.24 26.75
C VAL A 285 -5.24 -2.06 27.00
N GLY A 286 -4.37 -2.17 26.00
CA GLY A 286 -3.16 -2.98 26.06
C GLY A 286 -1.95 -2.29 26.69
N THR A 287 -1.96 -0.95 26.81
CA THR A 287 -0.82 -0.18 27.34
C THR A 287 -1.04 0.29 28.79
N GLY A 288 0.05 0.65 29.46
CA GLY A 288 0.04 1.07 30.87
C GLY A 288 0.38 -0.05 31.86
N LEU A 289 0.60 0.32 33.12
CA LEU A 289 1.01 -0.60 34.20
C LEU A 289 -0.03 -1.69 34.48
N THR A 290 -1.31 -1.37 34.26
CA THR A 290 -2.45 -2.27 34.44
C THR A 290 -3.05 -2.77 33.11
N GLY A 291 -2.33 -2.57 32.00
CA GLY A 291 -2.78 -2.94 30.65
C GLY A 291 -3.23 -4.40 30.56
N ARG A 292 -4.41 -4.62 29.98
CA ARG A 292 -5.01 -5.94 29.77
C ARG A 292 -4.51 -6.52 28.46
N VAL A 293 -3.25 -6.98 28.48
CA VAL A 293 -2.54 -7.50 27.29
C VAL A 293 -3.30 -8.66 26.63
N GLY A 294 -3.90 -9.56 27.42
CA GLY A 294 -4.68 -10.69 26.89
C GLY A 294 -5.91 -10.21 26.10
N TYR A 295 -6.68 -9.29 26.67
CA TYR A 295 -7.84 -8.70 26.02
C TYR A 295 -7.48 -7.87 24.78
N ALA A 296 -6.46 -7.01 24.86
CA ALA A 296 -5.96 -6.25 23.71
C ALA A 296 -5.43 -7.16 22.59
N SER A 297 -4.86 -8.31 22.95
CA SER A 297 -4.44 -9.33 21.99
C SER A 297 -5.64 -9.99 21.29
N ALA A 298 -6.76 -10.23 22.01
CA ALA A 298 -7.99 -10.72 21.40
C ALA A 298 -8.57 -9.73 20.37
N ILE A 299 -8.62 -8.44 20.71
CA ILE A 299 -9.00 -7.39 19.74
C ILE A 299 -8.04 -7.39 18.54
N SER A 300 -6.74 -7.52 18.76
CA SER A 300 -5.73 -7.56 17.69
C SER A 300 -5.91 -8.75 16.74
N VAL A 301 -6.29 -9.92 17.27
CA VAL A 301 -6.62 -11.11 16.47
C VAL A 301 -7.86 -10.85 15.62
N VAL A 302 -8.90 -10.21 16.17
CA VAL A 302 -10.08 -9.81 15.39
C VAL A 302 -9.71 -8.82 14.28
N VAL A 303 -8.90 -7.80 14.58
CA VAL A 303 -8.41 -6.85 13.57
C VAL A 303 -7.67 -7.57 12.45
N PHE A 304 -6.80 -8.54 12.79
CA PHE A 304 -6.09 -9.35 11.81
C PHE A 304 -7.05 -10.15 10.92
N VAL A 305 -7.99 -10.89 11.50
CA VAL A 305 -8.96 -11.70 10.76
C VAL A 305 -9.80 -10.82 9.83
N VAL A 306 -10.34 -9.69 10.32
CA VAL A 306 -11.14 -8.78 9.50
C VAL A 306 -10.31 -8.19 8.36
N THR A 307 -9.07 -7.79 8.63
CA THR A 307 -8.16 -7.25 7.60
C THR A 307 -7.87 -8.29 6.51
N VAL A 308 -7.62 -9.55 6.89
CA VAL A 308 -7.41 -10.64 5.92
C VAL A 308 -8.66 -10.90 5.09
N VAL A 309 -9.84 -10.95 5.72
CA VAL A 309 -11.11 -11.12 5.02
C VAL A 309 -11.35 -9.98 4.03
N LEU A 310 -11.16 -8.72 4.43
CA LEU A 310 -11.27 -7.56 3.54
C LEU A 310 -10.31 -7.67 2.35
N MET A 311 -9.05 -8.01 2.59
CA MET A 311 -8.04 -8.19 1.54
C MET A 311 -8.44 -9.31 0.57
N LEU A 312 -8.88 -10.46 1.08
CA LEU A 312 -9.33 -11.58 0.25
C LEU A 312 -10.58 -11.24 -0.58
N LEU A 313 -11.51 -10.47 -0.01
CA LEU A 313 -12.71 -10.01 -0.73
C LEU A 313 -12.32 -9.09 -1.91
N VAL A 314 -11.41 -8.14 -1.68
CA VAL A 314 -10.91 -7.26 -2.74
C VAL A 314 -10.20 -8.05 -3.83
N LEU A 315 -9.30 -8.97 -3.47
CA LEU A 315 -8.58 -9.81 -4.45
C LEU A 315 -9.49 -10.80 -5.19
N ARG A 316 -10.56 -11.28 -4.55
CA ARG A 316 -11.53 -12.18 -5.19
C ARG A 316 -12.36 -11.44 -6.25
N ALA A 317 -12.62 -10.15 -6.06
CA ALA A 317 -13.31 -9.34 -7.06
C ALA A 317 -12.52 -9.30 -8.38
N ASP A 318 -11.19 -9.19 -8.31
CA ASP A 318 -10.30 -9.20 -9.49
C ASP A 318 -10.43 -10.50 -10.31
N ARG A 319 -10.24 -11.64 -9.65
CA ARG A 319 -10.20 -12.98 -10.29
C ARG A 319 -11.52 -13.47 -10.87
N ARG A 320 -12.66 -12.91 -10.44
CA ARG A 320 -14.00 -13.36 -10.89
C ARG A 320 -14.39 -12.85 -12.27
N GLU A 321 -13.69 -11.87 -12.82
CA GLU A 321 -13.98 -11.35 -14.16
C GLU A 321 -12.94 -11.80 -15.21
N ASP A 322 -11.82 -12.38 -14.78
CA ASP A 322 -10.83 -13.01 -15.67
C ASP A 322 -11.19 -14.46 -16.05
N ALA A 323 -12.26 -15.02 -15.46
CA ALA A 323 -12.76 -16.38 -15.64
C ALA A 323 -14.14 -16.37 -16.31
#